data_AF-A0A952XPG8-F1
#
_entry.id   AF-A0A952XPG8-F1
#
_cell.length_a   1.000
_cell.length_b   1.000
_cell.length_c   1.000
_cell.angle_alpha   90.00
_cell.angle_beta   90.00
_cell.angle_gamma   90.00
#
_symmetry.space_group_name_H-M   'P 1'
#
loop_
_entity.id
_entity.type
_entity.pdbx_description
1 polymer ?
#
loop_
_entity_poly.entity_id
_entity_poly.type
_entity_poly.pdbx_seq_one_letter_code
_entity_poly.pdbx_strand_id
1 'polypeptide(L)'
;MDVILGPLFWLLMTVIDLYIWVLIAGAILSWLIAFNIVNTQNRFVYSVGDFLYRVTEPALRPIRRYLPNLGGIDISPLVLILLLLFAQQVLARLYNAIGL
;
A
#
# COMPACT_ATOMS: atom_id res chain seq x y z
N MET A 1 16.06 -26.72 2.06
CA MET A 1 15.85 -25.39 2.71
C MET A 1 14.55 -24.75 2.21
N ASP A 2 14.13 -25.15 1.02
CA ASP A 2 12.92 -24.79 0.26
C ASP A 2 11.62 -25.05 1.03
N VAL A 3 11.55 -26.16 1.77
CA VAL A 3 10.36 -26.57 2.56
C VAL A 3 9.95 -25.50 3.58
N ILE A 4 10.91 -24.71 4.08
CA ILE A 4 10.65 -23.64 5.05
C ILE A 4 10.73 -22.27 4.37
N LEU A 5 11.77 -22.04 3.56
CA LEU A 5 12.02 -20.72 2.97
C LEU A 5 11.02 -20.37 1.86
N GLY A 6 10.54 -21.34 1.08
CA GLY A 6 9.53 -21.12 0.04
C GLY A 6 8.20 -20.63 0.61
N PRO A 7 7.58 -21.33 1.57
CA PRO A 7 6.36 -20.85 2.21
C PRO A 7 6.52 -19.51 2.93
N LEU A 8 7.66 -19.25 3.58
CA LEU A 8 7.94 -17.97 4.23
C LEU A 8 8.05 -16.83 3.22
N PHE A 9 8.73 -17.07 2.10
CA PHE A 9 8.82 -16.12 1.00
C PHE A 9 7.45 -15.84 0.37
N TRP A 10 6.65 -16.88 0.14
CA TRP A 10 5.27 -16.73 -0.34
C TRP A 10 4.41 -15.91 0.63
N LEU A 11 4.52 -16.17 1.94
CA LEU A 11 3.81 -15.40 2.97
C LEU A 11 4.24 -13.93 2.96
N LEU A 12 5.54 -13.67 2.87
CA LEU A 12 6.08 -12.31 2.79
C LEU A 12 5.55 -11.57 1.56
N MET A 13 5.57 -12.21 0.38
CA MET A 13 5.00 -11.64 -0.85
C MET A 13 3.52 -11.34 -0.71
N THR A 14 2.77 -12.29 -0.14
CA THR A 14 1.33 -12.13 0.11
C THR A 14 1.05 -10.95 1.04
N VAL A 15 1.84 -10.76 2.10
CA VAL A 15 1.68 -9.61 3.01
C VAL A 15 1.92 -8.29 2.27
N ILE A 16 2.94 -8.23 1.39
CA ILE A 16 3.21 -7.05 0.57
C ILE A 16 2.03 -6.78 -0.38
N ASP A 17 1.51 -7.81 -1.06
CA ASP A 17 0.36 -7.69 -1.97
C ASP A 17 -0.89 -7.20 -1.24
N LEU A 18 -1.19 -7.76 -0.06
CA LEU A 18 -2.30 -7.31 0.77
C LEU A 18 -2.15 -5.84 1.16
N TYR A 19 -0.94 -5.42 1.52
CA TYR A 19 -0.67 -4.03 1.85
C TYR A 19 -0.81 -3.09 0.63
N ILE A 20 -0.41 -3.53 -0.57
CA ILE A 20 -0.69 -2.82 -1.83
C ILE A 20 -2.19 -2.66 -2.05
N TRP A 21 -2.99 -3.71 -1.82
CA TRP A 21 -4.46 -3.61 -1.93
C TRP A 21 -5.07 -2.63 -0.93
N VAL A 22 -4.57 -2.59 0.30
CA VAL A 22 -4.98 -1.57 1.30
C VAL A 22 -4.65 -0.17 0.81
N LEU A 23 -3.46 0.05 0.22
CA LEU A 23 -3.08 1.34 -0.36
C LEU A 23 -4.00 1.74 -1.51
N ILE A 24 -4.33 0.80 -2.41
CA ILE A 24 -5.26 1.02 -3.52
C ILE A 24 -6.66 1.36 -2.98
N ALA A 25 -7.18 0.61 -2.01
CA ALA A 25 -8.47 0.88 -1.38
C ALA A 25 -8.49 2.27 -0.73
N GLY A 26 -7.42 2.65 -0.03
CA GLY A 26 -7.27 3.99 0.55
C GLY A 26 -7.25 5.10 -0.49
N ALA A 27 -6.49 4.92 -1.57
CA ALA A 27 -6.41 5.88 -2.67
C ALA A 27 -7.77 6.04 -3.38
N ILE A 28 -8.45 4.94 -3.71
CA ILE A 28 -9.78 4.96 -4.31
C ILE A 28 -10.76 5.67 -3.38
N LEU A 29 -10.81 5.30 -2.09
CA LEU A 29 -11.72 5.93 -1.14
C LEU A 29 -11.45 7.44 -1.01
N SER A 30 -10.17 7.85 -1.02
CA SER A 30 -9.80 9.27 -0.99
C SER A 30 -10.34 10.04 -2.20
N TRP A 31 -10.29 9.45 -3.40
CA TRP A 31 -10.87 10.05 -4.60
C TRP A 31 -12.39 10.06 -4.57
N LEU A 32 -13.03 8.98 -4.11
CA LEU A 32 -14.48 8.94 -3.96
C LEU A 32 -14.98 10.03 -3.01
N ILE A 33 -14.26 10.31 -1.92
CA ILE A 33 -14.57 11.41 -1.00
C ILE A 33 -14.30 12.76 -1.67
N ALA A 34 -13.14 12.94 -2.30
CA ALA A 34 -12.73 14.21 -2.92
C ALA A 34 -13.68 14.64 -4.06
N PHE A 35 -14.20 13.69 -4.83
CA PHE A 35 -15.18 13.94 -5.90
C PHE A 35 -16.64 13.93 -5.41
N ASN A 36 -16.89 13.92 -4.09
CA ASN A 36 -18.23 13.89 -3.49
C ASN A 36 -19.09 12.69 -3.94
N ILE A 37 -18.46 11.57 -4.32
CA ILE A 37 -19.15 10.33 -4.69
C ILE A 37 -19.63 9.59 -3.44
N VAL A 38 -18.86 9.65 -2.35
CA VAL A 38 -19.23 9.08 -1.04
C VAL A 38 -19.11 10.11 0.07
N ASN A 39 -20.01 10.02 1.05
CA ASN A 39 -20.07 10.96 2.16
C ASN A 39 -19.54 10.33 3.46
N THR A 40 -18.59 10.99 4.10
CA THR A 40 -17.96 10.56 5.37
C THR A 40 -18.89 10.71 6.58
N GLN A 41 -20.04 11.38 6.46
CA GLN A 41 -21.09 11.39 7.50
C GLN A 41 -21.67 9.99 7.73
N ASN A 42 -21.58 9.08 6.74
CA ASN A 42 -21.90 7.69 6.95
C ASN A 42 -20.83 7.04 7.84
N ARG A 43 -21.24 6.55 9.01
CA ARG A 43 -20.34 5.92 10.00
C ARG A 43 -19.53 4.76 9.42
N PHE A 44 -20.09 4.00 8.49
CA PHE A 44 -19.39 2.90 7.83
C PHE A 44 -18.23 3.44 6.97
N VAL A 45 -18.51 4.43 6.11
CA VAL A 45 -17.50 5.07 5.24
C VAL A 45 -16.39 5.69 6.07
N TYR A 46 -16.76 6.42 7.14
CA TYR A 46 -15.78 6.99 8.07
C TYR A 46 -14.89 5.91 8.71
N SER A 47 -15.48 4.82 9.21
CA SER A 47 -14.72 3.77 9.91
C SER A 47 -13.76 3.05 8.97
N VAL A 48 -14.18 2.76 7.74
CA VAL A 48 -13.29 2.17 6.71
C VAL A 48 -12.19 3.16 6.35
N GLY A 49 -12.51 4.44 6.16
CA GLY A 49 -11.52 5.48 5.86
C GLY A 49 -10.49 5.67 6.97
N ASP A 50 -10.92 5.74 8.23
CA ASP A 50 -10.02 5.87 9.38
C ASP A 50 -9.11 4.64 9.53
N PHE A 51 -9.64 3.44 9.30
CA PHE A 51 -8.83 2.22 9.29
C PHE A 51 -7.75 2.27 8.20
N LEU A 52 -8.14 2.54 6.95
CA LEU A 52 -7.21 2.61 5.82
C LEU A 52 -6.15 3.70 6.05
N TYR A 53 -6.55 4.86 6.55
CA TYR A 53 -5.65 5.94 6.91
C TYR A 53 -4.63 5.49 7.97
N ARG A 54 -5.08 4.95 9.10
CA ARG A 54 -4.18 4.53 10.20
C ARG A 54 -3.18 3.46 9.80
N VAL A 55 -3.61 2.51 8.96
CA VAL A 55 -2.74 1.43 8.50
C VAL A 55 -1.69 1.93 7.51
N THR A 56 -2.05 2.88 6.66
CA THR A 56 -1.16 3.34 5.56
C THR A 56 -0.31 4.56 5.94
N GLU A 57 -0.76 5.39 6.88
CA GLU A 57 -0.12 6.66 7.25
C GLU A 57 1.34 6.52 7.68
N PRO A 58 1.76 5.51 8.47
CA PRO A 58 3.17 5.38 8.85
C PRO A 58 4.13 5.29 7.66
N ALA A 59 3.70 4.66 6.55
CA ALA A 59 4.50 4.53 5.35
C ALA A 59 4.29 5.69 4.36
N LEU A 60 3.08 6.25 4.28
CA LEU A 60 2.76 7.36 3.38
C LEU A 60 3.31 8.70 3.89
N ARG A 61 3.30 8.93 5.21
CA ARG A 61 3.71 10.21 5.80
C ARG A 61 5.14 10.62 5.44
N PRO A 62 6.15 9.74 5.49
CA PRO A 62 7.50 10.09 5.03
C PRO A 62 7.52 10.48 3.55
N ILE A 63 6.80 9.74 2.69
CA ILE A 63 6.77 9.97 1.24
C ILE A 63 6.15 11.33 0.91
N ARG A 64 5.03 11.69 1.55
CA ARG A 64 4.36 12.99 1.37
C ARG A 64 5.27 14.18 1.69
N ARG A 65 6.26 14.03 2.58
CA ARG A 65 7.20 15.11 2.91
C ARG A 65 8.15 15.46 1.77
N TYR A 66 8.37 14.54 0.83
CA TYR A 66 9.26 14.74 -0.31
C TYR A 66 8.51 15.09 -1.60
N LEU A 67 7.18 14.96 -1.62
CA LEU A 67 6.37 15.23 -2.79
C LEU A 67 5.86 16.67 -2.81
N PRO A 68 5.81 17.31 -3.99
CA PRO A 68 5.16 18.60 -4.13
C PRO A 68 3.64 18.47 -3.90
N ASN A 69 3.00 19.52 -3.41
CA ASN A 69 1.55 19.56 -3.27
C ASN A 69 0.88 19.62 -4.66
N LEU A 70 0.28 18.51 -5.10
CA LEU A 70 -0.37 18.39 -6.41
C LEU A 70 -1.86 18.78 -6.41
N GLY A 71 -2.22 19.88 -5.75
CA GLY A 71 -3.58 20.43 -5.85
C GLY A 71 -4.69 19.51 -5.29
N GLY A 72 -4.45 18.89 -4.13
CA GLY A 72 -5.47 18.12 -3.40
C GLY A 72 -5.52 16.63 -3.73
N ILE A 73 -4.79 16.16 -4.74
CA ILE A 73 -4.64 14.73 -5.03
C ILE A 73 -3.35 14.21 -4.40
N ASP A 74 -3.50 13.24 -3.50
CA ASP A 74 -2.37 12.55 -2.88
C ASP A 74 -1.83 11.46 -3.80
N ILE A 75 -0.65 11.68 -4.39
CA ILE A 75 0.05 10.68 -5.22
C ILE A 75 0.98 9.77 -4.41
N SER A 76 1.12 10.00 -3.10
CA SER A 76 2.00 9.17 -2.27
C SER A 76 1.64 7.68 -2.26
N PRO A 77 0.37 7.25 -2.37
CA PRO A 77 0.06 5.82 -2.51
C PRO A 77 0.66 5.21 -3.77
N LEU A 78 0.63 5.92 -4.90
CA LEU A 78 1.23 5.45 -6.15
C LEU A 78 2.74 5.26 -6.00
N VAL A 79 3.42 6.23 -5.40
CA VAL A 79 4.88 6.13 -5.15
C VAL A 79 5.20 4.96 -4.23
N LEU A 80 4.44 4.78 -3.14
CA LEU A 80 4.63 3.66 -2.23
C LEU A 80 4.38 2.31 -2.91
N ILE A 81 3.33 2.19 -3.73
CA ILE A 81 3.06 0.97 -4.50
C ILE A 81 4.23 0.65 -5.42
N LEU A 82 4.79 1.62 -6.14
CA LEU A 82 5.96 1.40 -7.00
C LEU A 82 7.18 0.92 -6.20
N LEU A 83 7.42 1.48 -5.01
CA LEU A 83 8.50 1.04 -4.13
C LEU A 83 8.29 -0.39 -3.61
N LEU A 84 7.05 -0.77 -3.29
CA LEU A 84 6.70 -2.12 -2.86
C LEU A 84 6.85 -3.14 -3.99
N LEU A 85 6.39 -2.81 -5.21
CA LEU A 85 6.60 -3.65 -6.40
C LEU A 85 8.08 -3.83 -6.70
N PHE A 86 8.88 -2.76 -6.56
CA PHE A 86 10.33 -2.85 -6.68
C PHE A 86 10.93 -3.76 -5.61
N ALA A 87 10.50 -3.63 -4.34
CA ALA A 87 10.96 -4.48 -3.25
C ALA A 87 10.61 -5.96 -3.51
N GLN A 88 9.42 -6.27 -4.02
CA GLN A 88 9.05 -7.63 -4.42
C GLN A 88 9.99 -8.19 -5.49
N GLN A 89 10.33 -7.39 -6.52
CA GLN A 89 11.29 -7.82 -7.54
C GLN A 89 12.68 -8.09 -6.95
N VAL A 90 13.16 -7.24 -6.05
CA VAL A 90 14.44 -7.44 -5.36
C VAL A 90 14.41 -8.73 -4.55
N LEU A 91 13.39 -8.91 -3.72
CA LEU A 91 13.23 -10.11 -2.89
C LEU A 91 13.15 -11.39 -3.74
N ALA A 92 12.42 -11.37 -4.85
CA ALA A 92 12.32 -12.52 -5.76
C ALA A 92 13.67 -12.85 -6.40
N ARG A 93 14.42 -11.85 -6.85
CA ARG A 93 15.77 -12.06 -7.37
C ARG A 93 16.73 -12.62 -6.32
N LEU A 94 16.64 -12.13 -5.08
CA LEU A 94 17.44 -12.63 -3.96
C LEU A 94 17.11 -14.09 -3.64
N TYR A 95 15.82 -14.45 -3.59
CA TYR A 95 15.35 -15.82 -3.36
C TYR A 95 15.88 -16.79 -4.44
N ASN A 96 15.78 -16.41 -5.72
CA ASN A 96 16.34 -17.22 -6.80
C ASN A 96 17.89 -17.31 -6.74
N ALA A 97 18.57 -16.23 -6.34
CA ALA A 97 20.04 -16.17 -6.29
C ALA A 97 20.65 -17.07 -5.21
N ILE A 98 19.92 -17.34 -4.12
CA ILE A 98 20.33 -18.30 -3.09
C ILE A 98 20.06 -19.76 -3.48
N GLY A 99 19.61 -20.01 -4.71
CA GLY A 99 19.41 -21.35 -5.27
C GLY A 99 18.13 -22.04 -4.79
N LEU A 100 17.11 -21.25 -4.44
CA LEU A 100 15.79 -21.71 -3.98
C LEU A 100 14.68 -21.26 -4.92
#